data_AF-A0A060BXF1-F1
#
_entry.id   AF-A0A060BXF1-F1
#
_cell.length_a   1.000
_cell.length_b   1.000
_cell.length_c   1.000
_cell.angle_alpha   90.00
_cell.angle_beta   90.00
_cell.angle_gamma   90.00
#
_symmetry.space_group_name_H-M   'P 1'
#
loop_
_entity.id
_entity.type
_entity.pdbx_description
1 polymer ?
#
loop_
_entity_poly.entity_id
_entity_poly.type
_entity_poly.pdbx_seq_one_letter_code
_entity_poly.pdbx_strand_id
1 'polypeptide(L)' 'MTQNHDWWRGAVIYQIYPRSFQDSDGNGIGDLRGITRRLDHVARLGADAIWLSPI' A
#
# COMPACT_ATOMS: atom_id res chain seq x y z
N MET A 1 -29.19 -14.24 -8.47
CA MET A 1 -28.59 -14.09 -7.14
C MET A 1 -27.18 -13.55 -7.33
N THR A 2 -27.00 -12.23 -7.36
CA THR A 2 -25.67 -11.63 -7.36
C THR A 2 -25.16 -11.68 -5.93
N GLN A 3 -24.34 -12.68 -5.60
CA GLN A 3 -23.55 -12.66 -4.38
C GLN A 3 -22.55 -11.51 -4.53
N ASN A 4 -22.90 -10.36 -3.96
CA ASN A 4 -21.99 -9.23 -3.81
C ASN A 4 -20.96 -9.66 -2.76
N HIS A 5 -19.89 -10.34 -3.20
CA HIS A 5 -18.81 -10.69 -2.31
C HIS A 5 -18.15 -9.40 -1.85
N ASP A 6 -18.34 -9.07 -0.59
CA ASP A 6 -17.65 -7.99 0.09
C ASP A 6 -16.14 -8.14 -0.14
N TRP A 7 -15.53 -7.25 -0.95
CA TRP A 7 -14.14 -7.39 -1.41
C TRP A 7 -13.13 -7.56 -0.28
N TRP A 8 -13.41 -6.98 0.89
CA TRP A 8 -12.55 -7.02 2.06
C TRP A 8 -12.56 -8.39 2.75
N ARG A 9 -13.57 -9.24 2.52
CA ARG A 9 -13.62 -10.60 3.07
C ARG A 9 -12.66 -11.49 2.29
N GLY A 10 -11.48 -11.72 2.87
CA GLY A 10 -10.41 -12.51 2.27
C GLY A 10 -9.35 -11.70 1.54
N ALA A 11 -9.42 -10.36 1.59
CA ALA A 11 -8.44 -9.49 0.96
C ALA A 11 -7.04 -9.63 1.60
N VAL A 12 -6.01 -9.63 0.75
CA VAL A 12 -4.61 -9.51 1.15
C VAL A 12 -4.27 -8.02 1.29
N ILE A 13 -4.06 -7.58 2.53
CA ILE A 13 -3.75 -6.19 2.84
C ILE A 13 -2.25 -6.03 3.07
N TYR A 14 -1.62 -5.12 2.32
CA TYR A 14 -0.21 -4.76 2.50
C TYR A 14 -0.10 -3.53 3.41
N GLN A 15 0.45 -3.72 4.61
CA GLN A 15 0.66 -2.62 5.55
C GLN A 15 1.97 -1.90 5.26
N ILE A 16 1.91 -0.58 5.07
CA ILE A 16 3.06 0.28 4.83
C ILE A 16 3.27 1.20 6.03
N TYR A 17 4.51 1.24 6.53
CA TYR A 17 4.98 2.27 7.44
C TYR A 17 5.68 3.39 6.65
N PRO A 18 5.04 4.56 6.41
CA PRO A 18 5.45 5.50 5.37
C PRO A 18 6.88 6.01 5.51
N ARG A 19 7.25 6.43 6.73
CA ARG A 19 8.55 7.04 7.04
C ARG A 19 9.75 6.14 6.76
N SER A 20 9.55 4.83 6.62
CA SER A 20 10.63 3.87 6.36
C SER A 20 10.47 3.12 5.04
N PHE A 21 9.45 3.43 4.23
CA PHE A 21 9.17 2.65 3.03
C PHE A 21 9.98 3.11 1.81
N GLN A 22 9.81 4.36 1.39
CA GLN A 22 10.52 4.92 0.24
C GLN A 22 10.59 6.44 0.36
N ASP A 23 11.81 6.97 0.42
CA ASP A 23 12.12 8.39 0.30
C ASP A 23 12.16 8.77 -1.19
N SER A 24 11.53 9.88 -1.56
CA SER A 24 11.49 10.39 -2.93
C SER A 24 12.25 11.69 -3.17
N ASP A 25 12.69 12.38 -2.12
CA ASP A 25 13.35 13.69 -2.19
C ASP A 25 14.76 13.71 -1.57
N GLY A 26 15.19 12.62 -0.92
CA GLY A 26 16.52 12.43 -0.38
C GLY A 26 16.71 12.96 1.04
N ASN A 27 15.62 13.30 1.75
CA ASN A 27 15.69 13.81 3.11
C ASN A 27 15.89 12.72 4.19
N GLY A 28 15.89 11.44 3.81
CA GLY A 28 16.08 10.29 4.69
C GLY A 28 14.80 9.75 5.34
N ILE A 29 13.63 10.32 5.03
CA ILE A 29 12.32 9.92 5.55
C ILE A 29 11.42 9.57 4.37
N GLY A 30 10.78 8.40 4.44
CA GLY A 30 9.84 7.98 3.41
C GLY A 30 8.58 8.85 3.35
N ASP A 31 8.03 9.00 2.16
CA ASP A 31 6.95 9.93 1.86
C ASP A 31 5.89 9.33 0.92
N LEU A 32 4.77 10.05 0.74
CA LEU A 32 3.66 9.58 -0.09
C LEU A 32 4.03 9.44 -1.57
N ARG A 33 4.91 10.31 -2.11
CA ARG A 33 5.37 10.19 -3.50
C ARG A 33 6.24 8.95 -3.66
N GLY A 34 7.04 8.60 -2.65
CA GLY A 34 7.79 7.36 -2.58
C GLY A 34 6.88 6.13 -2.57
N ILE A 35 5.76 6.16 -1.82
CA ILE A 35 4.74 5.12 -1.86
C ILE A 35 4.15 4.99 -3.27
N THR A 36 3.76 6.10 -3.92
CA THR A 36 3.21 6.08 -5.28
C THR A 36 4.16 5.41 -6.27
N ARG A 37 5.47 5.67 -6.19
CA ARG A 37 6.49 5.05 -7.07
C ARG A 37 6.61 3.53 -6.89
N ARG A 38 6.09 2.96 -5.81
CA ARG A 38 6.16 1.53 -5.48
C ARG A 38 4.82 0.81 -5.58
N LEU A 39 3.73 1.48 -5.99
CA LEU A 39 2.42 0.85 -6.12
C LEU A 39 2.44 -0.36 -7.07
N ASP A 40 3.17 -0.28 -8.18
CA ASP A 40 3.31 -1.42 -9.11
C ASP A 40 3.99 -2.63 -8.44
N HIS A 41 4.91 -2.40 -7.49
CA HIS A 41 5.52 -3.49 -6.74
C HIS A 41 4.49 -4.14 -5.80
N VAL A 42 3.72 -3.32 -5.07
CA VAL A 42 2.68 -3.81 -4.15
C VAL A 42 1.59 -4.58 -4.90
N ALA A 43 1.16 -4.07 -6.06
CA ALA A 43 0.20 -4.76 -6.92
C ALA A 43 0.75 -6.09 -7.45
N ARG A 44 2.03 -6.15 -7.85
CA ARG A 44 2.66 -7.41 -8.29
C ARG A 44 2.79 -8.47 -7.19
N LEU A 45 2.83 -8.07 -5.92
CA LEU A 45 2.77 -9.01 -4.79
C LEU A 45 1.37 -9.60 -4.59
N GLY A 46 0.35 -9.07 -5.26
CA GLY A 46 -1.03 -9.54 -5.17
C GLY A 46 -1.82 -8.92 -4.02
N ALA A 47 -1.42 -7.73 -3.54
CA ALA A 47 -2.19 -7.03 -2.51
C ALA A 47 -3.47 -6.40 -3.10
N ASP A 48 -4.59 -6.60 -2.43
CA ASP A 48 -5.90 -6.05 -2.79
C ASP A 48 -6.09 -4.62 -2.26
N ALA A 49 -5.43 -4.30 -1.14
CA ALA A 49 -5.47 -2.99 -0.51
C ALA A 49 -4.18 -2.66 0.25
N ILE A 50 -3.99 -1.38 0.52
CA ILE A 50 -2.88 -0.85 1.32
C ILE A 50 -3.42 -0.28 2.62
N TRP A 51 -2.81 -0.66 3.74
CA TRP A 51 -3.01 0.00 5.04
C TRP A 51 -1.81 0.91 5.32
N LEU A 52 -2.03 2.20 5.50
CA LEU A 52 -0.96 3.12 5.94
C LEU A 52 -0.95 3.25 7.47
N SER A 53 0.21 3.05 8.09
CA SER A 53 0.43 3.54 9.46
C SER A 53 0.20 5.06 9.52
N PRO A 54 -0.06 5.64 10.71
CA PRO A 54 -0.32 7.08 10.85
C PRO A 54 0.72 7.94 10.10
N ILE A 55 0.21 8.96 9.39
CA ILE A 55 1.00 9.86 8.53
C ILE A 55 1.19 11.23 9.19
#